data_AF-A0A3M1J655-F1
#
_entry.id   AF-A0A3M1J655-F1
#
_cell.length_a   1.000
_cell.length_b   1.000
_cell.length_c   1.000
_cell.angle_alpha   90.00
_cell.angle_beta   90.00
_cell.angle_gamma   90.00
#
_symmetry.space_group_name_H-M   'P 1'
#
loop_
_entity.id
_entity.type
_entity.pdbx_description
1 polymer ?
#
loop_
_entity_poly.entity_id
_entity_poly.type
_entity_poly.pdbx_seq_one_letter_code
_entity_poly.pdbx_strand_id
1 'polypeptide(L)'
;MYDMIAALIVGLIFGWILQKVRLTQYAKIVNVFRFTDLAVLKFMLTAIVVGAAGIYLLKDLGMVTLTGTTPTYIVGNLIGGLIFGVGMAWAGF
;
A
#
# COMPACT_ATOMS: atom_id res chain seq x y z
N MET A 1 14.97 7.50 -18.61
CA MET A 1 13.99 6.91 -19.54
C MET A 1 13.69 5.45 -19.19
N TYR A 2 14.72 4.59 -19.07
CA TYR A 2 14.55 3.19 -18.66
C TYR A 2 13.85 3.03 -17.29
N ASP A 3 14.19 3.86 -16.30
CA ASP A 3 13.58 3.79 -14.97
C ASP A 3 12.07 4.09 -14.98
N MET A 4 11.62 5.01 -15.85
CA MET A 4 10.20 5.35 -15.99
C MET A 4 9.41 4.20 -16.63
N ILE A 5 10.00 3.51 -17.60
CA ILE A 5 9.36 2.34 -18.23
C ILE A 5 9.26 1.20 -17.22
N ALA A 6 10.31 0.95 -16.44
CA ALA A 6 10.29 -0.05 -15.38
C ALA A 6 9.24 0.27 -14.31
N ALA A 7 9.17 1.53 -13.85
CA ALA A 7 8.16 1.98 -12.90
C ALA A 7 6.73 1.81 -13.44
N LEU A 8 6.50 2.10 -14.72
CA LEU A 8 5.21 1.92 -15.37
C LEU A 8 4.80 0.43 -15.42
N ILE A 9 5.73 -0.46 -15.80
CA ILE A 9 5.49 -1.90 -15.85
C ILE A 9 5.15 -2.43 -14.45
N VAL A 10 5.93 -2.05 -13.44
CA VAL A 10 5.69 -2.44 -12.04
C VAL A 10 4.33 -1.93 -11.57
N GLY A 11 3.99 -0.66 -11.86
CA GLY A 11 2.69 -0.07 -11.52
C GLY A 11 1.52 -0.79 -12.19
N LEU A 12 1.66 -1.17 -13.46
CA LEU A 12 0.63 -1.92 -14.19
C LEU A 12 0.43 -3.33 -13.62
N ILE A 13 1.52 -4.04 -13.32
CA ILE A 13 1.46 -5.35 -12.66
C ILE A 13 0.79 -5.24 -11.29
N PHE A 14 1.18 -4.23 -10.49
CA PHE A 14 0.58 -3.98 -9.18
C PHE A 14 -0.93 -3.70 -9.29
N GLY A 15 -1.33 -2.82 -10.21
CA GLY A 15 -2.74 -2.53 -10.46
C GLY A 15 -3.53 -3.77 -10.91
N TRP A 16 -2.95 -4.59 -11.80
CA TRP A 16 -3.57 -5.83 -12.23
C TRP A 16 -3.75 -6.82 -11.08
N ILE A 17 -2.75 -6.97 -10.20
CA ILE A 17 -2.85 -7.82 -9.00
C ILE A 17 -4.00 -7.34 -8.12
N LEU A 18 -4.09 -6.03 -7.82
CA LEU A 18 -5.15 -5.47 -6.98
C LEU A 18 -6.55 -5.75 -7.53
N GLN A 19 -6.74 -5.61 -8.86
CA GLN A 19 -7.99 -5.96 -9.52
C GLN A 19 -8.29 -7.46 -9.44
N LYS A 20 -7.27 -8.31 -9.67
CA LYS A 20 -7.41 -9.77 -9.63
C LYS A 20 -7.81 -10.28 -8.25
N VAL A 21 -7.27 -9.71 -7.18
CA VAL A 21 -7.62 -10.08 -5.80
C VAL A 21 -8.89 -9.38 -5.28
N ARG A 22 -9.54 -8.55 -6.12
CA ARG A 22 -10.80 -7.85 -5.84
C ARG A 22 -10.74 -6.89 -4.64
N LEU A 23 -9.55 -6.42 -4.29
CA LEU A 23 -9.37 -5.47 -3.18
C LEU A 23 -9.93 -4.08 -3.51
N THR A 24 -10.28 -3.84 -4.78
CA THR A 24 -10.91 -2.63 -5.29
C THR A 24 -12.44 -2.62 -5.13
N GLN A 25 -13.05 -3.70 -4.61
CA GLN A 25 -14.50 -3.83 -4.52
C GLN A 25 -15.09 -3.33 -3.20
N TYR A 26 -16.28 -2.74 -3.28
CA TYR A 26 -16.91 -2.12 -2.11
C TYR A 26 -17.20 -3.02 -0.95
N ALA A 27 -17.77 -4.17 -1.26
CA ALA A 27 -18.04 -5.18 -0.26
C ALA A 27 -16.77 -5.59 0.51
N LYS A 28 -15.61 -5.69 -0.15
CA LYS A 28 -14.38 -6.18 0.49
C LYS A 28 -13.87 -5.24 1.58
N ILE A 29 -13.90 -3.92 1.34
CA ILE A 29 -13.40 -2.95 2.32
C ILE A 29 -14.40 -2.77 3.46
N VAL A 30 -15.69 -2.67 3.19
CA VAL A 30 -16.71 -2.56 4.26
C VAL A 30 -16.75 -3.81 5.15
N ASN A 31 -16.52 -4.99 4.58
CA ASN A 31 -16.55 -6.24 5.34
C ASN A 31 -15.38 -6.36 6.36
N VAL A 32 -14.30 -5.61 6.20
CA VAL A 32 -13.25 -5.50 7.23
C VAL A 32 -13.81 -4.88 8.50
N PHE A 33 -14.55 -3.78 8.36
CA PHE A 33 -15.17 -3.07 9.49
C PHE A 33 -16.34 -3.84 10.11
N ARG A 34 -16.97 -4.73 9.33
CA ARG A 34 -17.99 -5.66 9.82
C ARG A 34 -17.40 -6.93 10.43
N PHE A 35 -16.08 -7.10 10.38
CA PHE A 35 -15.36 -8.29 10.84
C PHE A 35 -15.84 -9.60 10.17
N THR A 36 -16.42 -9.51 8.97
CA THR A 36 -16.91 -10.67 8.21
C THR A 36 -15.90 -11.15 7.17
N ASP A 37 -15.05 -10.25 6.67
CA ASP A 37 -13.99 -10.57 5.71
C ASP A 37 -12.75 -9.74 6.01
N LEU A 38 -11.69 -10.39 6.48
CA LEU A 38 -10.41 -9.76 6.82
C LEU A 38 -9.38 -9.85 5.68
N ALA A 39 -9.78 -10.21 4.46
CA ALA A 39 -8.86 -10.39 3.34
C ALA A 39 -8.02 -9.12 3.06
N VAL A 40 -8.63 -7.93 3.12
CA VAL A 40 -7.92 -6.66 2.91
C VAL A 40 -6.85 -6.47 4.00
N LEU A 41 -7.22 -6.63 5.27
CA LEU A 41 -6.31 -6.50 6.40
C LEU A 41 -5.15 -7.49 6.31
N LYS A 42 -5.45 -8.76 6.04
CA LYS A 42 -4.44 -9.81 5.85
C LYS A 42 -3.49 -9.47 4.71
N PHE A 43 -4.02 -9.04 3.56
CA PHE A 43 -3.22 -8.65 2.41
C PHE A 43 -2.28 -7.48 2.71
N MET A 44 -2.77 -6.44 3.38
CA MET A 44 -1.95 -5.29 3.74
C MET A 44 -0.83 -5.68 4.71
N LEU A 45 -1.15 -6.45 5.75
CA LEU A 45 -0.16 -6.89 6.73
C LEU A 45 0.88 -7.85 6.12
N THR A 46 0.47 -8.79 5.28
CA THR A 46 1.42 -9.68 4.60
C THR A 46 2.30 -8.90 3.62
N ALA A 47 1.75 -7.93 2.88
CA ALA A 47 2.53 -7.07 2.00
C ALA A 47 3.58 -6.26 2.78
N ILE A 48 3.24 -5.71 3.95
CA ILE A 48 4.19 -5.01 4.82
C ILE A 48 5.31 -5.94 5.27
N VAL A 49 4.99 -7.13 5.77
CA VAL A 49 5.99 -8.09 6.27
C VAL A 49 6.92 -8.57 5.15
N VAL A 50 6.35 -8.98 4.01
CA VAL A 50 7.11 -9.46 2.85
C VAL A 50 7.95 -8.34 2.25
N GLY A 51 7.39 -7.13 2.13
CA GLY A 51 8.11 -5.95 1.62
C GLY A 51 9.27 -5.55 2.52
N ALA A 52 9.06 -5.51 3.83
CA ALA A 52 10.12 -5.23 4.80
C ALA A 52 11.23 -6.28 4.70
N ALA A 53 10.88 -7.57 4.80
CA ALA A 53 11.85 -8.66 4.69
C ALA A 53 12.65 -8.59 3.37
N GLY A 54 11.97 -8.36 2.25
CA GLY A 54 12.60 -8.24 0.93
C GLY A 54 13.58 -7.06 0.84
N ILE A 55 13.19 -5.87 1.32
CA ILE A 55 14.07 -4.68 1.28
C ILE A 55 15.30 -4.88 2.17
N TYR A 56 15.13 -5.42 3.38
CA TYR A 56 16.27 -5.69 4.26
C TYR A 56 17.23 -6.73 3.67
N LEU A 57 16.71 -7.81 3.05
CA LEU A 57 17.55 -8.78 2.34
C LEU A 57 18.32 -8.15 1.18
N LEU A 58 17.67 -7.32 0.36
CA LEU A 58 18.34 -6.63 -0.74
C LEU A 58 19.42 -5.65 -0.24
N LYS A 59 19.18 -5.02 0.92
CA LYS A 59 20.16 -4.16 1.57
C LYS A 59 21.37 -4.96 2.05
N ASP A 60 21.16 -6.13 2.65
CA ASP A 60 22.25 -7.00 3.12
C ASP A 60 23.06 -7.58 1.95
N LEU A 61 22.45 -7.76 0.78
CA LEU A 61 23.13 -8.11 -0.48
C LEU A 61 23.84 -6.93 -1.16
N GLY A 62 23.78 -5.72 -0.59
CA GLY A 62 24.39 -4.52 -1.16
C GLY A 62 23.69 -3.97 -2.41
N MET A 63 22.47 -4.42 -2.72
CA MET A 63 21.73 -4.02 -3.92
C MET A 63 20.93 -2.71 -3.74
N VAL A 64 20.55 -2.40 -2.50
CA VAL A 64 19.81 -1.17 -2.17
C VAL A 64 20.35 -0.52 -0.91
N THR A 65 20.21 0.80 -0.82
CA THR A 65 20.47 1.56 0.40
C THR A 65 19.14 1.92 1.05
N LEU A 66 19.07 1.82 2.38
CA LEU A 66 17.90 2.31 3.12
C LEU A 66 17.98 3.83 3.18
N THR A 67 17.21 4.51 2.35
CA THR A 67 16.98 5.95 2.50
C THR A 67 16.23 6.20 3.80
N GLY A 68 16.59 7.23 4.55
CA GLY A 68 15.94 7.54 5.83
C GLY A 68 14.42 7.63 5.70
N THR A 69 13.70 7.09 6.69
CA THR A 69 12.24 7.19 6.74
C THR A 69 11.81 8.65 6.91
N THR A 70 10.75 9.06 6.23
CA THR A 70 10.17 10.39 6.40
C THR A 70 9.85 10.64 7.88
N PRO A 71 10.32 11.74 8.48
CA PRO A 71 10.08 12.02 9.89
C PRO A 71 8.59 12.19 10.16
N THR A 72 8.14 11.76 11.33
CA THR A 72 6.74 11.90 11.72
C THR A 72 6.39 13.37 11.92
N TYR A 73 5.50 13.89 11.07
CA TYR A 73 4.93 15.22 11.24
C TYR A 73 3.50 15.09 11.77
N ILE A 74 3.33 15.17 13.09
CA ILE A 74 2.06 14.83 13.77
C ILE A 74 0.88 15.62 13.20
N VAL A 75 1.00 16.95 13.12
CA VAL A 75 -0.09 17.82 12.65
C VAL A 75 -0.43 17.55 11.19
N GLY A 76 0.58 17.47 10.32
CA GLY A 76 0.36 17.19 8.89
C GLY A 76 -0.19 15.79 8.64
N ASN A 77 0.28 14.78 9.36
CA ASN A 77 -0.21 13.41 9.22
C ASN A 77 -1.66 13.27 9.70
N LEU A 78 -2.03 13.95 10.80
CA LEU A 78 -3.41 13.94 11.30
C LEU A 78 -4.35 14.67 10.33
N ILE A 79 -4.04 15.91 9.98
CA ILE A 79 -4.90 16.71 9.10
C ILE A 79 -4.98 16.10 7.70
N GLY A 80 -3.82 15.76 7.12
CA GLY A 80 -3.75 15.14 5.80
C GLY A 80 -4.41 13.77 5.76
N GLY A 81 -4.21 12.95 6.80
CA GLY A 81 -4.86 11.65 6.93
C GLY A 81 -6.38 11.75 7.04
N LEU A 82 -6.89 12.73 7.79
CA LEU A 82 -8.34 12.99 7.88
C LEU A 82 -8.92 13.44 6.54
N ILE A 83 -8.30 14.41 5.88
CA ILE A 83 -8.74 14.91 4.56
C ILE A 83 -8.74 13.76 3.55
N PHE A 84 -7.66 12.97 3.51
CA PHE A 84 -7.55 11.82 2.62
C PHE A 84 -8.63 10.77 2.92
N GLY A 85 -8.83 10.40 4.18
CA GLY A 85 -9.83 9.41 4.58
C GLY A 85 -11.27 9.83 4.26
N VAL A 86 -11.62 11.10 4.51
CA VAL A 86 -12.94 11.65 4.18
C VAL A 86 -13.14 11.71 2.66
N GLY A 87 -12.13 12.16 1.92
CA GLY A 87 -12.18 12.24 0.46
C GLY A 87 -12.36 10.88 -0.20
N MET A 88 -11.63 9.88 0.28
CA MET A 88 -11.78 8.48 -0.10
C MET A 88 -13.23 8.01 0.16
N ALA A 89 -13.72 8.12 1.40
CA ALA A 89 -15.07 7.67 1.75
C ALA A 89 -16.17 8.27 0.87
N TRP A 90 -16.02 9.53 0.43
CA TRP A 90 -16.92 10.18 -0.52
C TRP A 90 -16.79 9.70 -1.97
N ALA A 91 -15.59 9.34 -2.42
CA ALA A 91 -15.33 8.87 -3.79
C ALA A 91 -15.81 7.43 -4.06
N GLY A 92 -16.38 6.75 -3.06
CA GLY A 92 -16.85 5.38 -3.16
C GLY A 92 -15.82 4.34 -2.73
N PHE A 93 -14.62 4.78 -2.30
CA PHE A 93 -13.76 4.18 -1.27
C PHE A 93 -12.82 5.16 -0.67
#